data_AF-A0A3D2QHF5-F1
#
_entry.id   AF-A0A3D2QHF5-F1
#
_cell.length_a   1.000
_cell.length_b   1.000
_cell.length_c   1.000
_cell.angle_alpha   90.00
_cell.angle_beta   90.00
_cell.angle_gamma   90.00
#
_symmetry.space_group_name_H-M   'P 1'
#
loop_
_entity.id
_entity.type
_entity.pdbx_description
1 polymer ?
#
loop_
_entity_poly.entity_id
_entity_poly.type
_entity_poly.pdbx_seq_one_letter_code
_entity_poly.pdbx_strand_id
1 'polypeptide(L)'
;MALREHIEHTLLKPEAQVRDIEQLCAEAEEHHLLGVCVNPCYVSLAARLLTGTDVKVVTVVGFPLGQDESFVKGLAARRAVENGADEVDMVLNVGALKDRNDAYVVE
;
A
#
# COMPACT_ATOMS: atom_id res chain seq x y z
N MET A 1 -23.30 5.83 9.19
CA MET A 1 -21.99 5.56 8.56
C MET A 1 -21.27 4.56 9.45
N ALA A 2 -20.85 3.42 8.92
CA ALA A 2 -20.14 2.42 9.72
C ALA A 2 -18.63 2.66 9.61
N LEU A 3 -17.90 2.65 10.73
CA LEU A 3 -16.47 2.94 10.75
C LEU A 3 -15.65 1.98 9.85
N ARG A 4 -16.04 0.70 9.80
CA ARG A 4 -15.40 -0.35 9.00
C ARG A 4 -15.20 0.02 7.52
N GLU A 5 -16.13 0.79 6.94
CA GLU A 5 -16.13 1.22 5.53
C GLU A 5 -15.05 2.26 5.22
N HIS A 6 -14.26 2.66 6.22
CA HIS A 6 -13.21 3.68 6.14
C HIS A 6 -11.87 3.20 6.74
N ILE A 7 -11.75 1.91 7.07
CA ILE A 7 -10.55 1.35 7.68
C ILE A 7 -9.77 0.54 6.65
N GLU A 8 -8.50 0.91 6.47
CA GLU A 8 -7.49 0.07 5.84
C GLU A 8 -6.67 -0.66 6.90
N HIS A 9 -6.90 -1.96 7.02
CA HIS A 9 -6.22 -2.80 8.00
C HIS A 9 -4.77 -2.99 7.57
N THR A 10 -3.83 -2.42 8.34
CA THR A 10 -2.47 -2.18 7.85
C THR A 10 -1.45 -3.08 8.54
N LEU A 11 -0.63 -3.78 7.76
CA LEU A 11 0.55 -4.51 8.23
C LEU A 11 1.79 -4.17 7.38
N LEU A 12 2.57 -3.21 7.87
CA LEU A 12 3.82 -2.75 7.25
C LEU A 12 5.06 -3.03 8.10
N LYS A 13 4.95 -3.90 9.12
CA LYS A 13 6.10 -4.29 9.95
C LYS A 13 7.14 -5.01 9.08
N PRO A 14 8.44 -4.71 9.22
CA PRO A 14 9.48 -5.31 8.38
C PRO A 14 9.62 -6.83 8.62
N GLU A 15 9.22 -7.32 9.78
CA GLU A 15 9.20 -8.74 10.14
C GLU A 15 7.92 -9.50 9.73
N ALA A 16 6.95 -8.83 9.09
CA ALA A 16 5.71 -9.46 8.66
C ALA A 16 5.98 -10.66 7.73
N GLN A 17 5.25 -11.74 7.93
CA GLN A 17 5.39 -13.00 7.20
C GLN A 17 4.11 -13.32 6.44
N VAL A 18 4.17 -14.31 5.54
CA VAL A 18 3.02 -14.77 4.74
C VAL A 18 1.79 -15.08 5.62
N ARG A 19 1.98 -15.81 6.73
CA ARG A 19 0.89 -16.14 7.67
C ARG A 19 0.21 -14.90 8.28
N ASP A 20 0.96 -13.82 8.47
CA ASP A 20 0.43 -12.59 9.04
C ASP A 20 -0.42 -11.85 7.99
N ILE A 21 -0.04 -11.94 6.71
CA ILE A 21 -0.83 -11.42 5.58
C ILE A 21 -2.11 -12.23 5.37
N GLU A 22 -2.04 -13.55 5.50
CA GLU A 22 -3.21 -14.43 5.45
C GLU A 22 -4.22 -14.07 6.56
N GLN A 23 -3.74 -13.92 7.79
CA GLN A 23 -4.55 -13.48 8.93
C GLN A 23 -5.16 -12.09 8.67
N LEU A 24 -4.36 -11.12 8.20
CA LEU A 24 -4.81 -9.77 7.88
C LEU A 24 -5.97 -9.76 6.87
N CYS A 25 -5.84 -10.55 5.79
CA CYS A 25 -6.86 -10.64 4.75
C CYS A 25 -8.14 -11.28 5.29
N ALA A 26 -8.02 -12.36 6.07
CA ALA A 26 -9.17 -13.04 6.67
C ALA A 26 -9.93 -12.11 7.63
N GLU A 27 -9.23 -11.36 8.48
CA GLU A 27 -9.85 -10.38 9.38
C GLU A 27 -10.55 -9.26 8.62
N ALA A 28 -9.95 -8.77 7.53
CA ALA A 28 -10.55 -7.72 6.72
C ALA A 28 -11.82 -8.18 6.01
N GLU A 29 -11.84 -9.42 5.49
CA GLU A 29 -13.03 -10.05 4.91
C GLU A 29 -14.12 -10.28 5.96
N GLU A 30 -13.77 -10.88 7.11
CA GLU A 30 -14.72 -11.17 8.21
C GLU A 30 -15.43 -9.89 8.71
N HIS A 31 -14.69 -8.79 8.78
CA HIS A 31 -15.21 -7.52 9.26
C HIS A 31 -15.74 -6.60 8.16
N HIS A 32 -15.64 -6.99 6.89
CA HIS A 32 -15.97 -6.16 5.72
C HIS A 32 -15.34 -4.76 5.81
N LEU A 33 -14.02 -4.75 5.98
CA LEU A 33 -13.23 -3.52 6.01
C LEU A 33 -13.06 -2.95 4.59
N LEU A 34 -12.69 -1.67 4.50
CA LEU A 34 -12.46 -1.02 3.21
C LEU A 34 -11.32 -1.69 2.43
N GLY A 35 -10.22 -2.04 3.12
CA GLY A 35 -9.05 -2.61 2.47
C GLY A 35 -8.02 -3.15 3.45
N VAL A 36 -6.97 -3.75 2.88
CA VAL A 36 -5.74 -4.12 3.58
C VAL A 36 -4.56 -3.35 3.00
N CYS A 37 -3.68 -2.83 3.86
CA CYS A 37 -2.45 -2.16 3.42
C CYS A 37 -1.22 -3.02 3.77
N VAL A 38 -0.50 -3.47 2.74
CA VAL A 38 0.61 -4.43 2.86
C VAL A 38 1.89 -3.95 2.18
N ASN A 39 3.04 -4.49 2.60
CA ASN A 39 4.31 -4.24 1.91
C ASN A 39 4.25 -4.71 0.44
N PRO A 40 4.95 -4.03 -0.50
CA PRO A 40 4.82 -4.29 -1.95
C PRO A 40 5.05 -5.74 -2.39
N CYS A 41 5.91 -6.47 -1.67
CA CYS A 41 6.20 -7.87 -1.98
C CYS A 41 5.00 -8.81 -1.74
N TYR A 42 4.00 -8.38 -0.96
CA TYR A 42 2.81 -9.17 -0.62
C TYR A 42 1.56 -8.82 -1.42
N VAL A 43 1.62 -7.83 -2.32
CA VAL A 43 0.46 -7.38 -3.11
C VAL A 43 -0.18 -8.53 -3.88
N SER A 44 0.60 -9.31 -4.61
CA SER A 44 0.07 -10.44 -5.40
C SER A 44 -0.51 -11.56 -4.54
N LEU A 45 -0.01 -11.73 -3.31
CA LEU A 45 -0.58 -12.66 -2.34
C LEU A 45 -1.93 -12.13 -1.83
N ALA A 46 -1.99 -10.88 -1.36
CA ALA A 46 -3.20 -10.27 -0.84
C ALA A 46 -4.32 -10.23 -1.90
N ALA A 47 -4.00 -9.82 -3.13
CA ALA A 47 -4.95 -9.80 -4.25
C ALA A 47 -5.52 -11.19 -4.56
N ARG A 48 -4.69 -12.24 -4.47
CA ARG A 48 -5.16 -13.62 -4.65
C ARG A 48 -6.06 -14.07 -3.49
N LEU A 49 -5.71 -13.72 -2.25
CA LEU A 49 -6.49 -14.12 -1.06
C LEU A 49 -7.86 -13.43 -1.03
N LEU A 50 -7.93 -12.17 -1.44
CA LEU A 50 -9.14 -11.35 -1.42
C LEU A 50 -9.97 -11.41 -2.72
N THR A 51 -9.65 -12.34 -3.61
CA THR A 51 -10.37 -12.51 -4.89
C THR A 51 -11.85 -12.83 -4.63
N GLY A 52 -12.73 -12.00 -5.20
CA GLY A 52 -14.19 -12.14 -5.05
C GLY A 52 -14.78 -11.44 -3.84
N THR A 53 -13.95 -10.77 -3.02
CA THR A 53 -14.38 -9.87 -1.95
C THR A 53 -14.46 -8.42 -2.45
N ASP A 54 -15.03 -7.54 -1.64
CA ASP A 54 -15.04 -6.08 -1.82
C ASP A 54 -13.90 -5.35 -1.08
N VAL A 55 -13.01 -6.11 -0.42
CA VAL A 55 -11.85 -5.58 0.31
C VAL A 55 -10.75 -5.18 -0.66
N LYS A 56 -10.36 -3.91 -0.64
CA LYS A 56 -9.30 -3.38 -1.50
C LYS A 56 -7.90 -3.81 -1.06
N VAL A 57 -6.99 -3.96 -2.01
CA VAL A 57 -5.57 -4.15 -1.76
C VAL A 57 -4.83 -2.82 -1.92
N VAL A 58 -4.30 -2.32 -0.81
CA VAL A 58 -3.50 -1.09 -0.74
C VAL A 58 -2.03 -1.49 -0.51
N THR A 59 -1.11 -0.73 -1.10
CA THR A 59 0.31 -0.87 -0.82
C THR A 59 1.02 0.46 -0.81
N VAL A 60 2.29 0.47 -0.38
CA VAL A 60 3.08 1.68 -0.20
C VAL A 60 4.22 1.79 -1.21
N VAL A 61 4.57 3.01 -1.63
CA VAL A 61 5.71 3.28 -2.53
C VAL A 61 6.61 4.37 -1.97
N GLY A 62 7.92 4.17 -2.08
CA GLY A 62 8.90 5.06 -1.46
C GLY A 62 8.89 5.02 0.06
N PHE A 63 8.30 3.98 0.65
CA PHE A 63 8.05 3.91 2.09
C PHE A 63 9.26 3.36 2.87
N PRO A 64 9.52 3.86 4.10
CA PRO A 64 8.77 4.91 4.80
C PRO A 64 9.29 6.34 4.54
N LEU A 65 10.40 6.50 3.83
CA LEU A 65 11.20 7.72 3.91
C LEU A 65 11.00 8.69 2.73
N GLY A 66 10.68 8.17 1.54
CA GLY A 66 10.28 8.96 0.38
C GLY A 66 11.41 9.55 -0.47
N GLN A 67 12.69 9.23 -0.23
CA GLN A 67 13.82 9.79 -0.99
C GLN A 67 14.23 8.98 -2.23
N ASP A 68 13.50 7.93 -2.59
CA ASP A 68 13.67 7.29 -3.89
C ASP A 68 13.38 8.30 -5.02
N GLU A 69 14.07 8.17 -6.16
CA GLU A 69 13.83 9.00 -7.33
C GLU A 69 12.41 8.79 -7.89
N SER A 70 11.78 9.84 -8.45
CA SER A 70 10.42 9.78 -9.02
C SER A 70 10.26 8.65 -10.04
N PHE A 71 11.28 8.41 -10.89
CA PHE A 71 11.27 7.29 -11.85
C PHE A 71 11.17 5.92 -11.16
N VAL A 72 11.93 5.70 -10.08
CA VAL A 72 11.91 4.45 -9.32
C VAL A 72 10.56 4.25 -8.64
N LYS A 73 9.99 5.31 -8.05
CA LYS A 73 8.63 5.26 -7.49
C LYS A 73 7.59 4.93 -8.55
N GLY A 74 7.69 5.52 -9.74
CA GLY A 74 6.80 5.23 -10.87
C GLY A 74 6.87 3.78 -11.32
N LEU A 75 8.07 3.19 -11.38
CA LEU A 75 8.23 1.76 -11.68
C LEU A 75 7.63 0.87 -10.59
N ALA A 76 7.87 1.19 -9.31
CA ALA A 76 7.32 0.45 -8.18
C ALA A 76 5.78 0.51 -8.14
N ALA A 77 5.20 1.69 -8.38
CA ALA A 77 3.75 1.88 -8.45
C ALA A 77 3.14 1.09 -9.61
N ARG A 78 3.75 1.15 -10.81
CA ARG A 78 3.30 0.33 -11.96
C ARG A 78 3.33 -1.15 -11.61
N ARG A 79 4.41 -1.61 -10.96
CA ARG A 79 4.56 -3.01 -10.57
C ARG A 79 3.53 -3.44 -9.52
N ALA A 80 3.19 -2.56 -8.57
CA ALA A 80 2.14 -2.81 -7.59
C ALA A 80 0.79 -3.02 -8.28
N VAL A 81 0.43 -2.14 -9.21
CA VAL A 81 -0.83 -2.26 -9.98
C VAL A 81 -0.85 -3.53 -10.84
N GLU A 82 0.25 -3.86 -11.52
CA GLU A 82 0.39 -5.13 -12.26
C GLU A 82 0.19 -6.37 -11.37
N ASN A 83 0.56 -6.27 -10.09
CA ASN A 83 0.41 -7.34 -9.10
C ASN A 83 -0.98 -7.38 -8.44
N GLY A 84 -1.87 -6.43 -8.76
CA GLY A 84 -3.24 -6.39 -8.26
C GLY A 84 -3.49 -5.44 -7.08
N ALA A 85 -2.68 -4.40 -6.88
CA ALA A 85 -3.03 -3.32 -5.97
C ALA A 85 -4.15 -2.45 -6.57
N ASP A 86 -5.16 -2.15 -5.77
CA ASP A 86 -6.23 -1.20 -6.09
C ASP A 86 -5.79 0.24 -5.79
N GLU A 87 -4.97 0.43 -4.75
CA GLU A 87 -4.50 1.75 -4.29
C GLU A 87 -2.99 1.73 -3.97
N VAL A 88 -2.35 2.89 -4.14
CA VAL A 88 -0.92 3.08 -3.90
C VAL A 88 -0.70 4.32 -3.04
N ASP A 89 -0.25 4.09 -1.81
CA ASP A 89 0.12 5.12 -0.83
C ASP A 89 1.60 5.49 -0.97
N MET A 90 1.86 6.61 -1.64
CA MET A 90 3.23 7.06 -1.86
C MET A 90 3.73 8.01 -0.77
N VAL A 91 5.02 7.92 -0.44
CA VAL A 91 5.70 8.91 0.41
C VAL A 91 6.40 9.96 -0.45
N LEU A 92 6.08 11.23 -0.21
CA LEU A 92 6.73 12.38 -0.83
C LEU A 92 8.22 12.47 -0.42
N ASN A 93 9.07 13.04 -1.28
CA ASN A 93 10.38 13.49 -0.84
C ASN A 93 10.25 14.71 0.10
N VAL A 94 10.17 14.43 1.41
CA VAL A 94 10.00 15.46 2.45
C VAL A 94 11.20 16.42 2.52
N GLY A 95 12.40 15.94 2.20
CA GLY A 95 13.61 16.78 2.16
C GLY A 95 13.51 17.86 1.09
N ALA A 96 13.17 17.48 -0.15
CA ALA A 96 12.98 18.41 -1.25
C ALA A 96 11.89 19.45 -0.96
N LEU A 97 10.77 19.04 -0.35
CA LEU A 97 9.71 19.96 0.05
C LEU A 97 10.21 20.98 1.09
N LYS A 98 10.97 20.53 2.09
CA LYS A 98 11.52 21.43 3.13
C LYS A 98 12.54 22.42 2.57
N ASP A 99 13.30 22.01 1.55
CA ASP A 99 14.22 22.88 0.80
C ASP A 99 13.49 23.84 -0.16
N ARG A 100 12.15 23.80 -0.21
CA ARG A 100 11.31 24.55 -1.16
C ARG A 100 11.64 24.23 -2.62
N ASN A 101 12.14 23.03 -2.89
CA ASN A 101 12.36 22.54 -4.24
C ASN A 101 11.05 21.94 -4.79
N ASP A 102 10.03 22.78 -4.92
CA ASP A 102 8.68 22.37 -5.33
C ASP A 102 8.69 21.76 -6.75
N ALA A 103 9.62 22.19 -7.61
CA ALA A 103 9.80 21.64 -8.95
C ALA A 103 10.11 20.14 -8.91
N TYR A 104 11.03 19.72 -8.04
CA TYR A 104 11.36 18.31 -7.85
C TYR A 104 10.23 17.51 -7.19
N VAL A 105 9.45 18.16 -6.32
CA VAL A 105 8.35 17.51 -5.59
C VAL A 105 7.16 17.16 -6.51
N VAL A 106 6.92 18.01 -7.52
CA VAL A 106 5.77 17.89 -8.43
C VAL A 106 6.06 17.06 -9.68
N GLU A 107 7.34 16.90 -10.05
CA GLU A 107 7.80 16.05 -11.17
C GLU A 107 7.67 14.54 -10.90
#